data_AF-A0A3M0XIS7-F1
#
_entry.id   AF-A0A3M0XIS7-F1
#
_cell.length_a   1.000
_cell.length_b   1.000
_cell.length_c   1.000
_cell.angle_alpha   90.00
_cell.angle_beta   90.00
_cell.angle_gamma   90.00
#
_symmetry.space_group_name_H-M   'P 1'
#
loop_
_entity.id
_entity.type
_entity.pdbx_description
1 polymer ?
#
loop_
_entity_poly.entity_id
_entity_poly.type
_entity_poly.pdbx_seq_one_letter_code
_entity_poly.pdbx_strand_id
1 'polypeptide(L)'
;MRRSIQDIREALKSLPEQSEGSSNLVDFRRQKALAAKSMLKGAIARLLKETEGDEQAHNLALRLESASPSEIPGILDQLAQIAALDISKKRLSFSLPRLPSDIEDEVRADVCEVEKCFSAGCYRSAIILCGRLLETALHRKYFDVTGQDLLEKAPGMGLGNLIARLSAKGIALDPGLSNQIHLINQTRIHSVHKKKALFTPSRAQTQAIILYTMDVIEKLFR
;
A
#
# COMPACT_ATOMS: atom_id res chain seq x y z
N MET A 1 -4.16 14.05 -0.66
CA MET A 1 -5.11 14.55 -1.66
C MET A 1 -6.58 14.32 -1.28
N ARG A 2 -7.10 13.07 -1.19
CA ARG A 2 -8.53 12.80 -0.88
C ARG A 2 -9.05 13.50 0.38
N ARG A 3 -8.25 13.48 1.45
CA ARG A 3 -8.58 14.15 2.71
C ARG A 3 -8.75 15.66 2.51
N SER A 4 -7.79 16.30 1.84
CA SER A 4 -7.86 17.74 1.53
C SER A 4 -9.08 18.09 0.67
N ILE A 5 -9.44 17.25 -0.32
CA ILE A 5 -10.67 17.42 -1.12
C ILE A 5 -11.91 17.36 -0.23
N GLN A 6 -11.97 16.40 0.71
CA GLN A 6 -13.09 16.27 1.64
C GLN A 6 -13.19 17.47 2.59
N ASP A 7 -12.06 17.90 3.17
CA ASP A 7 -11.98 19.10 4.03
C ASP A 7 -12.51 20.34 3.29
N ILE A 8 -12.16 20.51 2.01
CA ILE A 8 -12.65 21.61 1.17
C ILE A 8 -14.17 21.53 0.99
N ARG A 9 -14.71 20.34 0.67
CA ARG A 9 -16.16 20.13 0.54
C ARG A 9 -16.92 20.46 1.83
N GLU A 10 -16.37 20.09 2.99
CA GLU A 10 -16.97 20.38 4.30
C GLU A 10 -16.91 21.88 4.65
N ALA A 11 -15.79 22.54 4.34
CA ALA A 11 -15.66 23.98 4.52
C ALA A 11 -16.68 24.76 3.67
N LEU A 12 -16.91 24.34 2.42
CA LEU A 12 -17.89 24.96 1.52
C LEU A 12 -19.33 24.82 2.04
N LYS A 13 -19.70 23.63 2.52
CA LYS A 13 -21.03 23.39 3.15
C LYS A 13 -21.28 24.26 4.38
N SER A 14 -20.21 24.74 5.03
CA SER A 14 -20.27 25.55 6.24
C SER A 14 -20.35 27.06 5.97
N LEU A 15 -20.19 27.49 4.72
CA LEU A 15 -20.35 28.89 4.34
C LEU A 15 -21.84 29.25 4.37
N PRO A 16 -22.24 30.29 5.13
CA PRO A 16 -23.65 30.67 5.21
C PRO A 16 -24.14 31.19 3.86
N GLU A 17 -25.33 30.74 3.45
CA GLU A 17 -26.08 31.38 2.39
C GLU A 17 -26.41 32.81 2.83
N GLN A 18 -26.18 33.79 1.94
CA GLN A 18 -26.47 35.19 2.20
C GLN A 18 -27.97 35.35 2.47
N SER A 19 -28.36 35.36 3.75
CA SER A 19 -29.72 35.67 4.17
C SER A 19 -29.68 36.86 5.12
N GLU A 20 -30.42 37.90 4.75
CA GLU A 20 -30.59 39.14 5.51
C GLU A 20 -31.41 38.84 6.77
N GLY A 21 -30.80 38.99 7.95
CA GLY A 21 -31.45 38.68 9.22
C GLY A 21 -30.86 39.47 10.39
N SER A 22 -31.66 39.67 11.44
CA SER A 22 -31.48 40.58 12.58
C SER A 22 -30.10 40.58 13.28
N SER A 23 -29.71 41.76 13.78
CA SER A 23 -28.40 42.18 14.30
C SER A 23 -27.57 41.18 15.14
N ASN A 24 -28.13 40.45 16.11
CA ASN A 24 -27.31 39.55 16.95
C ASN A 24 -26.97 38.21 16.26
N LEU A 25 -27.81 37.76 15.32
CA LEU A 25 -27.52 36.58 14.50
C LEU A 25 -26.48 36.86 13.42
N VAL A 26 -26.28 38.14 13.08
CA VAL A 26 -25.29 38.59 12.08
C VAL A 26 -23.87 38.31 12.58
N ASP A 27 -23.57 38.59 13.84
CA ASP A 27 -22.21 38.42 14.39
C ASP A 27 -21.79 36.94 14.44
N PHE A 28 -22.67 36.05 14.89
CA PHE A 28 -22.40 34.61 14.89
C PHE A 28 -22.22 34.06 13.46
N ARG A 29 -23.07 34.48 12.51
CA ARG A 29 -22.94 34.09 11.09
C ARG A 29 -21.62 34.59 10.49
N ARG A 30 -21.20 35.82 10.83
CA ARG A 30 -19.93 36.39 10.39
C ARG A 30 -18.74 35.62 10.95
N GLN A 31 -18.74 35.30 12.24
CA GLN A 31 -17.68 34.49 12.85
C GLN A 31 -17.59 33.09 12.23
N LYS A 32 -18.75 32.43 12.02
CA LYS A 32 -18.81 31.12 11.38
C LYS A 32 -18.30 31.16 9.92
N ALA A 33 -18.66 32.21 9.17
CA ALA A 33 -18.16 32.42 7.81
C ALA A 33 -16.64 32.63 7.77
N LEU A 34 -16.10 33.40 8.71
CA LEU A 34 -14.64 33.61 8.82
C LEU A 34 -13.91 32.31 9.17
N ALA A 35 -14.45 31.50 10.08
CA ALA A 35 -13.90 30.20 10.41
C ALA A 35 -13.90 29.24 9.21
N ALA A 36 -15.02 29.17 8.47
CA ALA A 36 -15.13 28.37 7.25
C ALA A 36 -14.16 28.83 6.16
N LYS A 37 -13.98 30.15 5.97
CA LYS A 37 -12.98 30.71 5.03
C LYS A 37 -11.54 30.35 5.44
N SER A 38 -11.23 30.41 6.74
CA SER A 38 -9.92 30.01 7.25
C SER A 38 -9.65 28.52 7.03
N MET A 39 -10.64 27.67 7.32
CA MET A 39 -10.56 26.22 7.05
C MET A 39 -10.36 25.93 5.57
N LEU A 40 -11.12 26.59 4.69
CA LEU A 40 -11.01 26.47 3.25
C LEU A 40 -9.60 26.82 2.77
N LYS A 41 -9.08 27.99 3.18
CA LYS A 41 -7.72 28.44 2.83
C LYS A 41 -6.66 27.45 3.30
N GLY A 42 -6.79 26.93 4.52
CA GLY A 42 -5.88 25.93 5.07
C GLY A 42 -5.92 24.60 4.31
N ALA A 43 -7.11 24.16 3.88
CA ALA A 43 -7.27 22.93 3.12
C ALA A 43 -6.74 23.05 1.68
N ILE A 44 -6.94 24.20 1.03
CA ILE A 44 -6.36 24.50 -0.29
C ILE A 44 -4.82 24.53 -0.21
N ALA A 45 -4.23 25.19 0.79
CA ALA A 45 -2.78 25.22 0.96
C ALA A 45 -2.17 23.82 1.16
N ARG A 46 -2.86 22.94 1.93
CA ARG A 46 -2.44 21.53 2.06
C ARG A 46 -2.53 20.79 0.72
N LEU A 47 -3.62 20.98 -0.03
CA LEU A 47 -3.81 20.36 -1.33
C LEU A 47 -2.72 20.79 -2.33
N LEU A 48 -2.36 22.07 -2.37
CA LEU A 48 -1.28 22.58 -3.21
C LEU A 48 0.03 21.84 -2.94
N LYS A 49 0.41 21.73 -1.67
CA LYS A 49 1.60 20.98 -1.25
C LYS A 49 1.54 19.49 -1.61
N GLU A 50 0.36 18.86 -1.43
CA GLU A 50 0.17 17.44 -1.76
C GLU A 50 0.23 17.16 -3.27
N THR A 51 0.03 18.18 -4.11
CA THR A 51 -0.04 18.05 -5.57
C THR A 51 1.21 18.52 -6.30
N GLU A 52 2.22 19.07 -5.62
CA GLU A 52 3.48 19.58 -6.23
C GLU A 52 4.17 18.58 -7.18
N GLY A 53 3.99 17.27 -6.98
CA GLY A 53 4.57 16.22 -7.83
C GLY A 53 3.72 15.77 -9.01
N ASP A 54 2.51 16.30 -9.20
CA ASP A 54 1.59 15.98 -10.30
C ASP A 54 1.13 17.29 -10.96
N GLU A 55 1.70 17.62 -12.12
CA GLU A 55 1.45 18.87 -12.83
C GLU A 55 -0.04 19.13 -13.09
N GLN A 56 -0.79 18.08 -13.46
CA GLN A 56 -2.22 18.21 -13.75
C GLN A 56 -3.01 18.49 -12.47
N ALA A 57 -2.73 17.75 -11.39
CA ALA A 57 -3.39 17.97 -10.10
C ALA A 57 -3.02 19.34 -9.50
N HIS A 58 -1.76 19.75 -9.64
CA HIS A 58 -1.27 21.02 -9.11
C HIS A 58 -1.93 22.22 -9.79
N ASN A 59 -2.04 22.19 -11.12
CA ASN A 59 -2.73 23.22 -11.88
C ASN A 59 -4.21 23.35 -11.49
N LEU A 60 -4.90 22.23 -11.23
CA LEU A 60 -6.28 22.27 -10.72
C LEU A 60 -6.35 22.82 -9.29
N ALA A 61 -5.38 22.49 -8.43
CA ALA A 61 -5.31 23.05 -7.08
C ALA A 61 -5.04 24.56 -7.09
N LEU A 62 -4.21 25.07 -8.01
CA LEU A 62 -3.98 26.50 -8.21
C LEU A 62 -5.24 27.21 -8.72
N ARG A 63 -5.96 26.60 -9.70
CA ARG A 63 -7.24 27.12 -10.18
C ARG A 63 -8.29 27.19 -9.06
N LEU A 64 -8.25 26.26 -8.12
CA LEU A 64 -9.18 26.22 -6.99
C LEU A 64 -9.02 27.44 -6.06
N GLU A 65 -7.82 28.01 -5.95
CA GLU A 65 -7.55 29.19 -5.09
C GLU A 65 -8.25 30.46 -5.61
N SER A 66 -8.36 30.60 -6.93
CA SER A 66 -8.97 31.76 -7.59
C SER A 66 -10.36 31.51 -8.18
N ALA A 67 -10.88 30.27 -8.07
CA ALA A 67 -12.17 29.88 -8.63
C ALA A 67 -13.37 30.55 -7.93
N SER A 68 -14.41 30.82 -8.71
CA SER A 68 -15.70 31.23 -8.17
C SER A 68 -16.42 30.06 -7.48
N PRO A 69 -17.32 30.30 -6.51
CA PRO A 69 -18.03 29.24 -5.80
C PRO A 69 -18.75 28.21 -6.69
N SER A 70 -19.23 28.62 -7.87
CA SER A 70 -19.89 27.76 -8.84
C SER A 70 -18.94 26.81 -9.59
N GLU A 71 -17.66 27.17 -9.73
CA GLU A 71 -16.66 26.37 -10.45
C GLU A 71 -16.00 25.33 -9.55
N ILE A 72 -15.95 25.60 -8.25
CA ILE A 72 -15.28 24.77 -7.24
C ILE A 72 -15.74 23.30 -7.29
N PRO A 73 -17.05 22.95 -7.35
CA PRO A 73 -17.47 21.55 -7.41
C PRO A 73 -16.86 20.79 -8.60
N GLY A 74 -16.85 21.40 -9.79
CA GLY A 74 -16.30 20.78 -11.00
C GLY A 74 -14.79 20.55 -10.90
N ILE A 75 -14.05 21.49 -10.31
CA ILE A 75 -12.61 21.34 -10.07
C ILE A 75 -12.34 20.22 -9.06
N LEU A 76 -13.13 20.15 -7.98
CA LEU A 76 -13.00 19.09 -6.96
C LEU A 76 -13.30 17.71 -7.52
N ASP A 77 -14.25 17.59 -8.45
CA ASP A 77 -14.56 16.33 -9.11
C ASP A 77 -13.43 15.88 -10.04
N GLN A 78 -12.80 16.80 -10.78
CA GLN A 78 -11.61 16.49 -11.59
C GLN A 78 -10.43 16.04 -10.70
N LEU A 79 -10.17 16.75 -9.60
CA LEU A 79 -9.15 16.36 -8.62
C LEU A 79 -9.46 14.99 -7.99
N ALA A 80 -10.73 14.67 -7.73
CA ALA A 80 -11.14 13.38 -7.21
C ALA A 80 -10.92 12.25 -8.22
N GLN A 81 -11.17 12.51 -9.52
CA GLN A 81 -10.88 11.57 -10.60
C GLN A 81 -9.37 11.31 -10.72
N ILE A 82 -8.54 12.35 -10.70
CA ILE A 82 -7.08 12.19 -10.70
C ILE A 82 -6.63 11.39 -9.47
N ALA A 83 -7.18 11.70 -8.29
CA ALA A 83 -6.87 10.95 -7.06
C ALA A 83 -7.24 9.47 -7.16
N ALA A 84 -8.31 9.13 -7.87
CA ALA A 84 -8.71 7.75 -8.13
C ALA A 84 -7.77 7.06 -9.14
N LEU A 85 -7.38 7.76 -10.21
CA LEU A 85 -6.43 7.25 -11.21
C LEU A 85 -5.03 7.05 -10.63
N ASP A 86 -4.56 7.95 -9.78
CA ASP A 86 -3.25 7.84 -9.15
C ASP A 86 -3.16 6.63 -8.20
N ILE A 87 -4.28 6.23 -7.58
CA ILE A 87 -4.38 4.97 -6.84
C ILE A 87 -4.27 3.76 -7.77
N SER A 88 -4.83 3.85 -8.98
CA SER A 88 -4.70 2.78 -9.97
C SER A 88 -3.28 2.67 -10.53
N LYS A 89 -2.59 3.81 -10.73
CA LYS A 89 -1.20 3.87 -11.22
C LYS A 89 -0.16 3.49 -10.15
N LYS A 90 -0.46 3.74 -8.87
CA LYS A 90 0.37 3.32 -7.73
C LYS A 90 0.14 1.85 -7.32
N ARG A 91 -0.68 1.09 -8.04
CA ARG A 91 -0.66 -0.37 -7.90
C ARG A 91 0.73 -0.83 -8.32
N LEU A 92 1.46 -1.42 -7.38
CA LEU A 92 2.64 -2.18 -7.74
C LEU A 92 2.16 -3.31 -8.64
N SER A 93 2.50 -3.29 -9.93
CA SER A 93 2.32 -4.45 -10.79
C SER A 93 3.63 -5.24 -10.72
N PHE A 94 3.61 -6.38 -10.05
CA PHE A 94 4.77 -7.25 -10.04
C PHE A 94 4.70 -8.18 -11.26
N SER A 95 5.74 -8.18 -12.09
CA SER A 95 5.86 -9.18 -13.15
C SER A 95 6.23 -10.52 -12.52
N LEU A 96 5.31 -11.48 -12.58
CA LEU A 96 5.61 -12.85 -12.18
C LEU A 96 6.62 -13.47 -13.15
N PRO A 97 7.67 -14.15 -12.67
CA PRO A 97 8.56 -14.93 -13.52
C PRO A 97 7.83 -16.14 -14.10
N ARG A 98 8.47 -16.86 -15.03
CA ARG A 98 7.96 -18.16 -15.47
C ARG A 98 8.08 -19.15 -14.31
N LEU A 99 6.96 -19.77 -13.95
CA LEU A 99 6.87 -20.72 -12.85
C LEU A 99 6.50 -22.10 -13.40
N PRO A 100 6.83 -23.19 -12.68
CA PRO A 100 6.26 -24.50 -12.94
C PRO A 100 4.72 -24.45 -12.85
N SER A 101 4.04 -25.13 -13.77
CA SER A 101 2.57 -25.19 -13.85
C SER A 101 1.92 -25.55 -12.52
N ASP A 102 2.56 -26.44 -11.77
CA ASP A 102 2.04 -27.01 -10.53
C ASP A 102 1.90 -25.96 -9.40
N ILE A 103 2.64 -24.86 -9.47
CA ILE A 103 2.60 -23.78 -8.46
C ILE A 103 2.17 -22.42 -9.03
N GLU A 104 1.98 -22.31 -10.35
CA GLU A 104 1.75 -21.03 -11.01
C GLU A 104 0.48 -20.35 -10.50
N ASP A 105 -0.64 -21.08 -10.44
CA ASP A 105 -1.93 -20.54 -10.03
C ASP A 105 -1.93 -20.10 -8.56
N GLU A 106 -1.30 -20.90 -7.69
CA GLU A 106 -1.18 -20.59 -6.27
C GLU A 106 -0.33 -19.33 -6.05
N VAL A 107 0.86 -19.28 -6.67
CA VAL A 107 1.75 -18.13 -6.57
C VAL A 107 1.07 -16.87 -7.15
N ARG A 108 0.36 -17.00 -8.28
CA ARG A 108 -0.38 -15.89 -8.89
C ARG A 108 -1.47 -15.35 -7.97
N ALA A 109 -2.23 -16.25 -7.32
CA ALA A 109 -3.25 -15.87 -6.36
C ALA A 109 -2.64 -15.13 -5.16
N ASP A 110 -1.53 -15.65 -4.61
CA ASP A 110 -0.83 -15.04 -3.48
C ASP A 110 -0.23 -13.66 -3.84
N VAL A 111 0.34 -13.49 -5.04
CA VAL A 111 0.83 -12.18 -5.51
C VAL A 111 -0.31 -11.18 -5.64
N CYS A 112 -1.45 -11.59 -6.20
CA CYS A 112 -2.63 -10.74 -6.26
C CYS A 112 -3.08 -10.30 -4.85
N GLU A 113 -3.02 -11.19 -3.86
CA GLU A 113 -3.38 -10.88 -2.49
C GLU A 113 -2.35 -9.96 -1.80
N VAL A 114 -1.05 -10.13 -2.09
CA VAL A 114 0.01 -9.21 -1.66
C VAL A 114 -0.26 -7.79 -2.17
N GLU A 115 -0.61 -7.64 -3.45
CA GLU A 115 -0.92 -6.34 -4.06
C GLU A 115 -2.12 -5.66 -3.39
N LYS A 116 -3.20 -6.42 -3.11
CA LYS A 116 -4.37 -5.92 -2.38
C LYS A 116 -3.99 -5.48 -0.96
N CYS A 117 -3.29 -6.33 -0.21
CA CYS A 117 -2.85 -6.03 1.15
C CYS A 117 -1.97 -4.79 1.20
N PHE A 118 -0.98 -4.68 0.31
CA PHE A 118 -0.09 -3.54 0.23
C PHE A 118 -0.85 -2.25 -0.09
N SER A 119 -1.77 -2.31 -1.07
CA SER A 119 -2.57 -1.16 -1.49
C SER A 119 -3.54 -0.68 -0.41
N ALA A 120 -4.02 -1.59 0.45
CA ALA A 120 -4.88 -1.28 1.59
C ALA A 120 -4.10 -0.80 2.84
N GLY A 121 -2.76 -0.77 2.81
CA GLY A 121 -1.93 -0.45 3.97
C GLY A 121 -1.81 -1.60 4.99
N CYS A 122 -2.26 -2.82 4.64
CA CYS A 122 -2.16 -4.04 5.44
C CYS A 122 -0.75 -4.65 5.33
N TYR A 123 0.27 -3.88 5.71
CA TYR A 123 1.67 -4.21 5.48
C TYR A 123 2.14 -5.51 6.15
N ARG A 124 1.64 -5.81 7.35
CA ARG A 124 1.95 -7.06 8.04
C ARG A 124 1.44 -8.27 7.26
N SER A 125 0.22 -8.20 6.75
CA SER A 125 -0.38 -9.26 5.94
C SER A 125 0.41 -9.46 4.64
N ALA A 126 0.80 -8.38 3.97
CA ALA A 126 1.64 -8.46 2.78
C ALA A 126 2.98 -9.18 3.05
N ILE A 127 3.66 -8.87 4.15
CA ILE A 127 4.92 -9.55 4.53
C ILE A 127 4.69 -11.03 4.88
N ILE A 128 3.57 -11.37 5.54
CA ILE A 128 3.24 -12.77 5.84
C ILE A 128 3.04 -13.57 4.54
N LEU A 129 2.33 -12.98 3.57
CA LEU A 129 2.13 -13.58 2.25
C LEU A 129 3.45 -13.72 1.47
N CYS A 130 4.40 -12.77 1.59
CA CYS A 130 5.76 -12.96 1.07
C CYS A 130 6.45 -14.21 1.63
N GLY A 131 6.21 -14.53 2.91
CA GLY A 131 6.69 -15.77 3.52
C GLY A 131 6.08 -17.02 2.88
N ARG A 132 4.76 -17.01 2.66
CA ARG A 132 4.05 -18.11 1.99
C ARG A 132 4.54 -18.31 0.55
N LEU A 133 4.68 -17.23 -0.22
CA LEU A 133 5.24 -17.25 -1.57
C LEU A 133 6.62 -17.92 -1.62
N LEU A 134 7.52 -17.55 -0.68
CA LEU A 134 8.84 -18.18 -0.56
C LEU A 134 8.73 -19.65 -0.16
N GLU A 135 7.83 -20.03 0.74
CA GLU A 135 7.60 -21.43 1.13
C GLU A 135 7.20 -22.26 -0.11
N THR A 136 6.18 -21.83 -0.84
CA THR A 136 5.69 -22.51 -2.06
C THR A 136 6.81 -22.64 -3.11
N ALA A 137 7.53 -21.56 -3.39
CA ALA A 137 8.63 -21.57 -4.36
C ALA A 137 9.80 -22.49 -3.95
N LEU A 138 10.25 -22.41 -2.69
CA LEU A 138 11.35 -23.22 -2.19
C LEU A 138 10.97 -24.71 -2.08
N HIS A 139 9.72 -25.03 -1.73
CA HIS A 139 9.22 -26.40 -1.72
C HIS A 139 9.27 -27.01 -3.12
N ARG A 140 8.77 -26.27 -4.13
CA ARG A 140 8.84 -26.70 -5.52
C ARG A 140 10.28 -26.86 -5.99
N LYS A 141 11.16 -25.91 -5.68
CA LYS A 141 12.59 -26.01 -6.04
C LYS A 141 13.24 -27.24 -5.41
N TYR A 142 12.89 -27.57 -4.16
CA TYR A 142 13.38 -28.76 -3.50
C TYR A 142 12.93 -30.03 -4.21
N PHE A 143 11.65 -30.10 -4.58
CA PHE A 143 11.11 -31.22 -5.35
C PHE A 143 11.83 -31.38 -6.70
N ASP A 144 12.02 -30.29 -7.44
CA ASP A 144 12.70 -30.33 -8.75
C ASP A 144 14.11 -30.92 -8.68
N VAL A 145 14.85 -30.64 -7.60
CA VAL A 145 16.23 -31.11 -7.42
C VAL A 145 16.31 -32.51 -6.84
N THR A 146 15.34 -32.93 -6.01
CA THR A 146 15.44 -34.18 -5.23
C THR A 146 14.46 -35.26 -5.66
N GLY A 147 13.41 -34.92 -6.40
CA GLY A 147 12.25 -35.77 -6.67
C GLY A 147 11.42 -36.11 -5.43
N GLN A 148 11.66 -35.44 -4.30
CA GLN A 148 10.98 -35.71 -3.03
C GLN A 148 10.05 -34.57 -2.67
N ASP A 149 8.77 -34.91 -2.47
CA ASP A 149 7.82 -33.95 -1.94
C ASP A 149 7.97 -33.85 -0.41
N LEU A 150 8.40 -32.67 0.05
CA LEU A 150 8.52 -32.39 1.49
C LEU A 150 7.17 -32.11 2.14
N LEU A 151 6.16 -31.68 1.38
CA LEU A 151 4.84 -31.39 1.92
C LEU A 151 4.14 -32.68 2.37
N GLU A 152 4.36 -33.79 1.67
CA GLU A 152 3.84 -35.11 2.06
C GLU A 152 4.49 -35.64 3.34
N LYS A 153 5.81 -35.46 3.50
CA LYS A 153 6.58 -36.09 4.59
C LYS A 153 6.69 -35.25 5.85
N ALA A 154 6.67 -33.93 5.73
CA ALA A 154 6.88 -33.01 6.84
C ALA A 154 6.10 -31.71 6.62
N PRO A 155 4.75 -31.77 6.68
CA PRO A 155 3.91 -30.58 6.58
C PRO A 155 4.28 -29.61 7.70
N GLY A 156 4.41 -28.32 7.37
CA GLY A 156 4.74 -27.27 8.34
C GLY A 156 6.24 -27.07 8.59
N MET A 157 7.12 -27.57 7.72
CA MET A 157 8.54 -27.23 7.77
C MET A 157 8.74 -25.72 7.57
N GLY A 158 9.30 -25.05 8.58
CA GLY A 158 9.59 -23.61 8.48
C GLY A 158 10.67 -23.30 7.43
N LEU A 159 10.59 -22.09 6.85
CA LEU A 159 11.54 -21.56 5.85
C LEU A 159 13.02 -21.80 6.16
N GLY A 160 13.44 -21.62 7.42
CA GLY A 160 14.83 -21.83 7.83
C GLY A 160 15.31 -23.28 7.65
N ASN A 161 14.45 -24.25 7.98
CA ASN A 161 14.77 -25.67 7.80
C ASN A 161 14.79 -26.06 6.31
N LEU A 162 13.89 -25.48 5.51
CA LEU A 162 13.82 -25.72 4.07
C LEU A 162 15.10 -25.24 3.37
N ILE A 163 15.59 -24.05 3.73
CA ILE A 163 16.87 -23.52 3.26
C ILE A 163 18.04 -24.42 3.64
N ALA A 164 18.13 -24.80 4.91
CA ALA A 164 19.21 -25.67 5.37
C ALA A 164 19.26 -26.98 4.56
N ARG A 165 18.08 -27.55 4.23
CA ARG A 165 17.98 -28.74 3.38
C ARG A 165 18.38 -28.50 1.93
N LEU A 166 17.98 -27.38 1.33
CA LEU A 166 18.39 -27.00 -0.03
C LEU A 166 19.92 -26.79 -0.10
N SER A 167 20.50 -26.07 0.87
CA SER A 167 21.94 -25.85 0.96
C SER A 167 22.71 -27.16 1.16
N ALA A 168 22.21 -28.09 1.99
CA ALA A 168 22.80 -29.42 2.17
C ALA A 168 22.77 -30.27 0.89
N LYS A 169 21.91 -29.94 -0.08
CA LYS A 169 21.85 -30.55 -1.42
C LYS A 169 22.70 -29.79 -2.45
N GLY A 170 23.51 -28.82 -2.03
CA GLY A 170 24.40 -28.07 -2.91
C GLY A 170 23.69 -26.98 -3.74
N ILE A 171 22.45 -26.63 -3.40
CA ILE A 171 21.72 -25.57 -4.11
C ILE A 171 22.22 -24.22 -3.61
N ALA A 172 22.79 -23.44 -4.52
CA ALA A 172 23.18 -22.06 -4.24
C ALA A 172 21.92 -21.21 -4.03
N LEU A 173 21.84 -20.58 -2.86
CA LEU A 173 20.79 -19.64 -2.52
C LEU A 173 21.39 -18.25 -2.34
N ASP A 174 20.60 -17.21 -2.56
CA ASP A 174 21.04 -15.83 -2.38
C ASP A 174 21.51 -15.62 -0.93
N PRO A 175 22.72 -15.09 -0.68
CA PRO A 175 23.23 -14.87 0.68
C PRO A 175 22.32 -13.97 1.54
N GLY A 176 21.56 -13.07 0.92
CA GLY A 176 20.60 -12.19 1.60
C GLY A 176 19.30 -12.88 2.02
N LEU A 177 19.01 -14.08 1.49
CA LEU A 177 17.74 -14.77 1.69
C LEU A 177 17.50 -15.10 3.18
N SER A 178 18.56 -15.50 3.89
CA SER A 178 18.53 -15.76 5.32
C SER A 178 18.10 -14.54 6.13
N ASN A 179 18.57 -13.34 5.75
CA ASN A 179 18.22 -12.09 6.42
C ASN A 179 16.76 -11.71 6.15
N GLN A 180 16.30 -11.87 4.91
CA GLN A 180 14.90 -11.60 4.56
C GLN A 180 13.95 -12.54 5.31
N ILE A 181 14.28 -13.82 5.40
CA ILE A 181 13.49 -14.81 6.13
C ILE A 181 13.46 -14.48 7.62
N HIS A 182 14.56 -13.98 8.18
CA HIS A 182 14.55 -13.50 9.55
C HIS A 182 13.51 -12.38 9.76
N LEU A 183 13.46 -11.38 8.86
CA LEU A 183 12.48 -10.29 8.91
C LEU A 183 11.04 -10.78 8.73
N ILE A 184 10.81 -11.68 7.77
CA ILE A 184 9.50 -12.29 7.53
C ILE A 184 9.05 -13.08 8.77
N ASN A 185 9.94 -13.89 9.35
CA ASN A 185 9.64 -14.69 10.54
C ASN A 185 9.38 -13.82 11.77
N GLN A 186 10.15 -12.75 11.98
CA GLN A 186 9.86 -11.77 13.03
C GLN A 186 8.45 -11.19 12.87
N THR A 187 8.07 -10.84 11.64
CA THR A 187 6.73 -10.30 11.34
C THR A 187 5.63 -11.33 11.59
N ARG A 188 5.81 -12.58 11.15
CA ARG A 188 4.87 -13.69 11.41
C ARG A 188 4.68 -13.91 12.90
N ILE A 189 5.78 -14.12 13.64
CA ILE A 189 5.77 -14.38 15.08
C ILE A 189 5.09 -13.23 15.82
N HIS A 190 5.42 -11.97 15.51
CA HIS A 190 4.81 -10.80 16.16
C HIS A 190 3.33 -10.59 15.78
N SER A 191 2.85 -11.27 14.74
CA SER A 191 1.45 -11.20 14.29
C SER A 191 0.53 -12.23 14.90
N VAL A 192 1.07 -13.30 15.47
CA VAL A 192 0.28 -14.33 16.14
C VAL A 192 0.59 -14.45 17.64
N HIS A 193 1.77 -14.00 18.09
CA HIS A 193 2.17 -14.08 19.50
C HIS A 193 2.25 -12.71 20.17
N LYS A 194 1.77 -12.62 21.42
CA LYS A 194 1.87 -11.42 22.26
C LYS A 194 3.33 -11.18 22.66
N LYS A 195 3.96 -10.15 22.10
CA LYS A 195 5.33 -9.71 22.43
C LYS A 195 5.30 -8.34 23.10
N LYS A 196 6.39 -7.99 23.80
CA LYS A 196 6.51 -6.69 24.50
C LYS A 196 6.46 -5.48 23.56
N ALA A 197 6.90 -5.64 22.31
CA ALA A 197 6.88 -4.58 21.30
C ALA A 197 6.21 -5.08 20.00
N LEU A 198 5.35 -4.25 19.41
CA LEU A 198 4.68 -4.52 18.16
C LEU A 198 5.61 -4.14 17.00
N PHE A 199 5.90 -5.08 16.10
CA PHE A 199 6.57 -4.74 14.84
C PHE A 199 5.56 -4.13 13.86
N THR A 200 5.80 -2.88 13.47
CA THR A 200 4.92 -2.11 12.58
C THR A 200 5.72 -1.71 11.33
N PRO A 201 5.73 -2.54 10.28
CA PRO A 201 6.51 -2.28 9.07
C PRO A 201 6.01 -1.01 8.36
N SER A 202 6.95 -0.21 7.84
CA SER A 202 6.61 0.93 6.99
C SER A 202 6.23 0.49 5.58
N ARG A 203 5.59 1.38 4.82
CA ARG A 203 5.28 1.14 3.40
C ARG A 203 6.54 0.79 2.60
N ALA A 204 7.62 1.55 2.79
CA ALA A 204 8.88 1.35 2.08
C ALA A 204 9.55 0.02 2.45
N GLN A 205 9.56 -0.34 3.73
CA GLN A 205 10.08 -1.65 4.18
C GLN A 205 9.27 -2.80 3.57
N THR A 206 7.95 -2.67 3.54
CA THR A 206 7.07 -3.69 2.95
C THR A 206 7.30 -3.83 1.46
N GLN A 207 7.42 -2.71 0.74
CA GLN A 207 7.71 -2.72 -0.69
C GLN A 207 9.05 -3.38 -0.99
N ALA A 208 10.09 -3.08 -0.20
CA ALA A 208 11.40 -3.71 -0.34
C ALA A 208 11.35 -5.22 -0.13
N ILE A 209 10.59 -5.68 0.89
CA ILE A 209 10.40 -7.12 1.14
C ILE A 209 9.69 -7.79 -0.03
N ILE A 210 8.63 -7.18 -0.59
CA ILE A 210 7.90 -7.74 -1.73
C ILE A 210 8.82 -7.84 -2.96
N LEU A 211 9.54 -6.76 -3.30
CA LEU A 211 10.45 -6.73 -4.45
C LEU A 211 11.54 -7.80 -4.34
N TYR A 212 12.14 -7.92 -3.15
CA TYR A 212 13.16 -8.94 -2.91
C TYR A 212 12.56 -10.36 -2.97
N THR A 213 11.34 -10.58 -2.47
CA THR A 213 10.65 -11.87 -2.63
C THR A 213 10.47 -12.24 -4.10
N MET A 214 10.06 -11.30 -4.95
CA MET A 214 9.91 -11.56 -6.38
C MET A 214 11.25 -11.88 -7.06
N ASP A 215 12.30 -11.13 -6.73
CA ASP A 215 13.67 -11.38 -7.24
C ASP A 215 14.19 -12.77 -6.84
N VAL A 216 13.94 -13.21 -5.60
CA VAL A 216 14.30 -14.56 -5.15
C VAL A 216 13.53 -15.62 -5.95
N ILE A 217 12.21 -15.47 -6.10
CA ILE A 217 11.39 -16.43 -6.86
C ILE A 217 11.89 -16.50 -8.31
N GLU A 218 12.20 -15.36 -8.93
CA GLU A 218 12.75 -15.33 -10.28
C GLU A 218 14.10 -16.06 -10.38
N LYS A 219 15.02 -15.83 -9.44
CA LYS A 219 16.31 -16.52 -9.38
C LYS A 219 16.18 -18.02 -9.15
N LEU A 220 15.13 -18.48 -8.45
CA LEU A 220 14.91 -19.90 -8.20
C LEU A 220 14.52 -20.67 -9.47
N PHE A 221 13.88 -20.02 -10.44
CA PHE A 221 13.32 -20.68 -11.64
C PHE A 221 13.88 -20.17 -12.99
N ARG A 222 14.92 -19.33 -12.97
CA ARG A 222 15.77 -19.05 -14.14
C ARG A 222 16.73 -20.21 -14.41
#